data_AF-A0A0Q7GAV6-F1
#
_entry.id   AF-A0A0Q7GAV6-F1
#
_cell.length_a   1.000
_cell.length_b   1.000
_cell.length_c   1.000
_cell.angle_alpha   90.00
_cell.angle_beta   90.00
_cell.angle_gamma   90.00
#
_symmetry.space_group_name_H-M   'P 1'
#
loop_
_entity.id
_entity.type
_entity.pdbx_description
1 polymer ?
#
loop_
_entity_poly.entity_id
_entity_poly.type
_entity_poly.pdbx_seq_one_letter_code
_entity_poly.pdbx_strand_id
1 'polypeptide(L)'
;MHLIRIKIFAVAFLLSIPVFSQDNNDTEDLQTKEFNLANEYLKNAYLTTAINSFYYVNRLNSKTLIGNISVKRADSLKIILRKNLITELTGNWKMFDDVPSWVMREDSIVGKMIQINSNEIQFYELIKNAKSWKLVKPEKILYSDSLSGDSSYSELIYSNNEIWQYSIDEKTGYLNLTYTGDKTETGRTEIICGTVTKTYFKLQ
;
A
#
# COMPACT_ATOMS: atom_id res chain seq x y z
N MET A 1 21.39 21.35 -66.34
CA MET A 1 20.08 21.22 -65.66
C MET A 1 19.67 19.75 -65.40
N HIS A 2 20.62 18.84 -65.14
CA HIS A 2 20.31 17.43 -64.83
C HIS A 2 20.69 17.00 -63.40
N LEU A 3 21.57 17.74 -62.72
CA LEU A 3 21.99 17.46 -61.33
C LEU A 3 20.98 17.89 -60.26
N ILE A 4 20.08 18.84 -60.56
CA ILE A 4 19.05 19.31 -59.61
C ILE A 4 17.90 18.30 -59.48
N ARG A 5 17.57 17.56 -60.56
CA ARG A 5 16.49 16.56 -60.54
C ARG A 5 16.82 15.32 -59.72
N ILE A 6 18.11 14.93 -59.66
CA ILE A 6 18.57 13.77 -58.86
C ILE A 6 18.54 14.07 -57.35
N LYS A 7 18.79 15.32 -56.94
CA LYS A 7 18.70 15.71 -55.51
C LYS A 7 17.26 15.77 -54.99
N ILE A 8 16.29 16.12 -55.82
CA ILE A 8 14.86 16.16 -55.43
C ILE A 8 14.30 14.74 -55.23
N PHE A 9 14.76 13.77 -56.03
CA PHE A 9 14.32 12.38 -55.90
C PHE A 9 14.78 11.72 -54.58
N ALA A 10 15.96 12.10 -54.07
CA ALA A 10 16.48 11.60 -52.79
C ALA A 10 15.74 12.17 -51.56
N VAL A 11 15.16 13.37 -51.67
CA VAL A 11 14.40 14.00 -50.57
C VAL A 11 12.99 13.41 -50.46
N ALA A 12 12.37 13.00 -51.58
CA ALA A 12 11.06 12.36 -51.57
C ALA A 12 11.09 10.93 -50.98
N PHE A 13 12.23 10.24 -51.03
CA PHE A 13 12.38 8.88 -50.50
C PHE A 13 12.57 8.83 -48.98
N LEU A 14 12.90 9.96 -48.33
CA LEU A 14 13.08 10.03 -46.87
C LEU A 14 11.77 10.27 -46.09
N LEU A 15 10.65 10.51 -46.78
CA LEU A 15 9.34 10.77 -46.15
C LEU A 15 8.41 9.54 -46.10
N SER A 16 8.86 8.38 -46.59
CA SER A 16 8.06 7.15 -46.65
C SER A 16 8.48 6.11 -45.64
N ILE A 17 8.88 6.51 -44.43
CA ILE A 17 8.89 5.58 -43.31
C ILE A 17 7.44 5.51 -42.82
N PRO A 18 6.66 4.45 -43.10
CA PRO A 18 5.41 4.26 -42.39
C PRO A 18 5.74 4.24 -40.91
N VAL A 19 5.21 5.20 -40.16
CA VAL A 19 5.16 5.12 -38.70
C VAL A 19 4.26 3.93 -38.42
N PHE A 20 4.86 2.77 -38.22
CA PHE A 20 4.18 1.64 -37.60
C PHE A 20 3.89 2.07 -36.16
N SER A 21 2.77 2.76 -35.94
CA SER A 21 2.07 2.65 -34.67
C SER A 21 1.67 1.19 -34.59
N GLN A 22 2.23 0.44 -33.64
CA GLN A 22 1.56 -0.78 -33.18
C GLN A 22 0.15 -0.34 -32.78
N ASP A 23 -0.87 -1.08 -33.20
CA ASP A 23 -2.28 -0.73 -32.94
C ASP A 23 -2.49 -0.52 -31.44
N ASN A 24 -2.81 0.70 -31.02
CA ASN A 24 -3.17 0.99 -29.62
C ASN A 24 -4.47 0.26 -29.20
N ASN A 25 -5.20 -0.31 -30.17
CA ASN A 25 -6.49 -0.97 -29.98
C ASN A 25 -6.40 -2.15 -28.99
N ASP A 26 -5.38 -3.00 -29.07
CA ASP A 26 -5.27 -4.17 -28.18
C ASP A 26 -5.11 -3.76 -26.71
N THR A 27 -4.37 -2.67 -26.45
CA THR A 27 -4.17 -2.16 -25.09
C THR A 27 -5.42 -1.47 -24.55
N GLU A 28 -6.12 -0.72 -25.41
CA GLU A 28 -7.38 -0.05 -25.03
C GLU A 28 -8.53 -1.05 -24.82
N ASP A 29 -8.60 -2.10 -25.63
CA ASP A 29 -9.55 -3.20 -25.48
C ASP A 29 -9.31 -3.97 -24.18
N LEU A 30 -8.04 -4.30 -23.88
CA LEU A 30 -7.66 -4.90 -22.61
C LEU A 30 -8.02 -3.98 -21.44
N GLN A 31 -7.69 -2.69 -21.54
CA GLN A 31 -8.02 -1.71 -20.49
C GLN A 31 -9.52 -1.64 -20.23
N THR A 32 -10.34 -1.66 -21.28
CA THR A 32 -11.81 -1.65 -21.17
C THR A 32 -12.33 -2.92 -20.50
N LYS A 33 -11.81 -4.09 -20.89
CA LYS A 33 -12.15 -5.37 -20.26
C LYS A 33 -11.84 -5.38 -18.77
N GLU A 34 -10.64 -4.96 -18.39
CA GLU A 34 -10.20 -4.91 -17.00
C GLU A 34 -10.97 -3.87 -16.18
N PHE A 35 -11.35 -2.74 -16.79
CA PHE A 35 -12.21 -1.74 -16.15
C PHE A 35 -13.59 -2.29 -15.83
N ASN A 36 -14.19 -3.05 -16.74
CA ASN A 36 -15.48 -3.70 -16.50
C ASN A 36 -15.36 -4.75 -15.39
N LEU A 37 -14.28 -5.53 -15.36
CA LEU A 37 -14.03 -6.47 -14.27
C LEU A 37 -13.87 -5.77 -12.91
N ALA A 38 -13.13 -4.65 -12.85
CA ALA A 38 -13.02 -3.83 -11.64
C ALA A 38 -14.39 -3.33 -11.15
N ASN A 39 -15.28 -2.97 -12.08
CA ASN A 39 -16.66 -2.58 -11.74
C ASN A 39 -17.49 -3.75 -11.19
N GLU A 40 -17.31 -4.95 -11.70
CA GLU A 40 -17.98 -6.14 -11.15
C GLU A 40 -17.49 -6.45 -9.73
N TYR A 41 -16.18 -6.34 -9.45
CA TYR A 41 -15.68 -6.46 -8.08
C TYR A 41 -16.29 -5.42 -7.14
N LEU A 42 -16.42 -4.17 -7.61
CA LEU A 42 -17.06 -3.11 -6.83
C LEU A 42 -18.55 -3.39 -6.56
N LYS A 43 -19.31 -3.83 -7.57
CA LYS A 43 -20.73 -4.18 -7.42
C LYS A 43 -20.95 -5.31 -6.41
N ASN A 44 -20.03 -6.28 -6.39
CA ASN A 44 -20.07 -7.41 -5.45
C ASN A 44 -19.42 -7.08 -4.09
N ALA A 45 -19.14 -5.81 -3.80
CA ALA A 45 -18.53 -5.33 -2.56
C ALA A 45 -17.13 -5.91 -2.24
N TYR A 46 -16.41 -6.43 -3.24
CA TYR A 46 -15.02 -6.86 -3.12
C TYR A 46 -14.06 -5.66 -3.19
N LEU A 47 -14.13 -4.78 -2.19
CA LEU A 47 -13.49 -3.46 -2.24
C LEU A 47 -11.96 -3.52 -2.40
N THR A 48 -11.28 -4.43 -1.68
CA THR A 48 -9.82 -4.63 -1.80
C THR A 48 -9.43 -5.13 -3.19
N THR A 49 -10.21 -6.02 -3.78
CA THR A 49 -9.97 -6.50 -5.15
C THR A 49 -10.26 -5.40 -6.18
N ALA A 50 -11.31 -4.61 -5.95
CA ALA A 50 -11.70 -3.51 -6.83
C ALA A 50 -10.62 -2.41 -6.87
N ILE A 51 -10.09 -1.97 -5.72
CA ILE A 51 -9.02 -0.95 -5.68
C ILE A 51 -7.77 -1.41 -6.43
N ASN A 52 -7.33 -2.67 -6.22
CA ASN A 52 -6.19 -3.26 -6.93
C ASN A 52 -6.43 -3.25 -8.45
N SER A 53 -7.62 -3.67 -8.86
CA SER A 53 -8.01 -3.75 -10.27
C SER A 53 -8.06 -2.36 -10.92
N PHE A 54 -8.58 -1.34 -10.23
CA PHE A 54 -8.59 0.02 -10.77
C PHE A 54 -7.19 0.63 -10.90
N TYR A 55 -6.29 0.42 -9.94
CA TYR A 55 -4.89 0.86 -10.10
C TYR A 55 -4.20 0.11 -11.25
N TYR A 56 -4.48 -1.19 -11.43
CA TYR A 56 -4.00 -1.95 -12.58
C TYR A 56 -4.49 -1.37 -13.92
N VAL A 57 -5.79 -1.05 -14.03
CA VAL A 57 -6.36 -0.42 -15.23
C VAL A 57 -5.70 0.92 -15.55
N ASN A 58 -5.40 1.74 -14.52
CA ASN A 58 -4.66 2.98 -14.71
C ASN A 58 -3.22 2.72 -15.21
N ARG A 59 -2.55 1.69 -14.69
CA ARG A 59 -1.19 1.32 -15.08
C ARG A 59 -1.08 0.81 -16.51
N LEU A 60 -2.13 0.19 -17.06
CA LEU A 60 -2.17 -0.24 -18.46
C LEU A 60 -2.00 0.94 -19.43
N ASN A 61 -2.78 2.00 -19.25
CA ASN A 61 -2.62 3.25 -19.99
C ASN A 61 -3.23 4.44 -19.22
N SER A 62 -2.40 5.20 -18.51
CA SER A 62 -2.85 6.30 -17.65
C SER A 62 -3.33 7.52 -18.43
N LYS A 63 -3.04 7.60 -19.74
CA LYS A 63 -3.39 8.75 -20.59
C LYS A 63 -4.82 8.72 -21.09
N THR A 64 -5.48 7.57 -21.07
CA THR A 64 -6.87 7.43 -21.55
C THR A 64 -7.87 7.97 -20.53
N LEU A 65 -9.11 8.20 -20.97
CA LEU A 65 -10.21 8.54 -20.07
C LEU A 65 -10.46 7.44 -19.04
N ILE A 66 -10.42 6.16 -19.46
CA ILE A 66 -10.62 5.00 -18.58
C ILE A 66 -9.51 4.94 -17.53
N GLY A 67 -8.25 5.12 -17.93
CA GLY A 67 -7.13 5.14 -17.00
C GLY A 67 -7.28 6.24 -15.94
N ASN A 68 -7.65 7.45 -16.35
CA ASN A 68 -7.89 8.58 -15.45
C ASN A 68 -9.10 8.39 -14.51
N ILE A 69 -10.19 7.79 -15.00
CA ILE A 69 -11.35 7.46 -14.16
C ILE A 69 -10.97 6.38 -13.14
N SER A 70 -10.17 5.40 -13.55
CA SER A 70 -9.79 4.26 -12.72
C SER A 70 -9.00 4.70 -11.49
N VAL A 71 -7.96 5.53 -11.65
CA VAL A 71 -7.20 6.02 -10.48
C VAL A 71 -8.08 6.81 -9.51
N LYS A 72 -8.99 7.66 -10.01
CA LYS A 72 -9.94 8.41 -9.16
C LYS A 72 -10.88 7.49 -8.38
N ARG A 73 -11.35 6.39 -9.01
CA ARG A 73 -12.16 5.36 -8.33
C ARG A 73 -11.34 4.62 -7.29
N ALA A 74 -10.11 4.25 -7.61
CA ALA A 74 -9.19 3.59 -6.67
C ALA A 74 -8.96 4.47 -5.43
N ASP A 75 -8.64 5.76 -5.63
CA ASP A 75 -8.40 6.70 -4.52
C ASP A 75 -9.64 6.90 -3.65
N SER A 76 -10.84 6.95 -4.26
CA SER A 76 -12.10 7.03 -3.53
C SER A 76 -12.34 5.79 -2.65
N LEU A 77 -12.07 4.59 -3.18
CA LEU A 77 -12.17 3.35 -2.42
C LEU A 77 -11.12 3.27 -1.32
N LYS A 78 -9.92 3.81 -1.55
CA LYS A 78 -8.84 3.87 -0.56
C LYS A 78 -9.27 4.60 0.71
N ILE A 79 -9.98 5.73 0.57
CA ILE A 79 -10.50 6.49 1.70
C ILE A 79 -11.49 5.66 2.53
N ILE A 80 -12.38 4.91 1.86
CA ILE A 80 -13.35 4.04 2.52
C ILE A 80 -12.64 2.90 3.27
N LEU A 81 -11.70 2.22 2.61
CA LEU A 81 -10.93 1.13 3.20
C LEU A 81 -10.11 1.59 4.41
N ARG A 82 -9.50 2.77 4.35
CA ARG A 82 -8.78 3.38 5.49
C ARG A 82 -9.69 3.66 6.68
N LYS A 83 -10.91 4.17 6.40
CA LYS A 83 -11.91 4.41 7.46
C LYS A 83 -12.37 3.11 8.11
N ASN A 84 -12.61 2.07 7.32
CA ASN A 84 -12.99 0.75 7.82
C ASN A 84 -11.85 0.17 8.66
N LEU A 85 -10.63 0.17 8.12
CA LEU A 85 -9.44 -0.32 8.81
C LEU A 85 -9.26 0.35 10.18
N ILE A 86 -9.29 1.69 10.26
CA ILE A 86 -9.08 2.35 11.55
C ILE A 86 -10.19 2.05 12.56
N THR A 87 -11.43 1.87 12.07
CA THR A 87 -12.56 1.47 12.90
C THR A 87 -12.33 0.08 13.50
N GLU A 88 -11.84 -0.86 12.70
CA GLU A 88 -11.52 -2.23 13.13
C GLU A 88 -10.33 -2.29 14.08
N LEU A 89 -9.28 -1.51 13.78
CA LEU A 89 -8.05 -1.42 14.59
C LEU A 89 -8.28 -0.74 15.93
N THR A 90 -9.31 0.10 16.08
CA THR A 90 -9.55 0.84 17.32
C THR A 90 -9.75 -0.11 18.51
N GLY A 91 -9.00 0.14 19.58
CA GLY A 91 -9.02 -0.66 20.81
C GLY A 91 -7.65 -0.84 21.44
N ASN A 92 -7.63 -1.66 22.48
CA ASN A 92 -6.43 -2.03 23.22
C ASN A 92 -5.95 -3.41 22.78
N TRP A 93 -4.65 -3.54 22.51
CA TRP A 93 -4.07 -4.75 21.94
C TRP A 93 -2.80 -5.14 22.69
N LYS A 94 -2.75 -6.35 23.24
CA LYS A 94 -1.55 -6.86 23.91
C LYS A 94 -0.72 -7.69 22.95
N MET A 95 0.59 -7.45 22.92
CA MET A 95 1.51 -8.15 22.04
C MET A 95 1.69 -9.59 22.51
N PHE A 96 1.79 -10.53 21.57
CA PHE A 96 2.36 -11.84 21.87
C PHE A 96 3.85 -11.66 22.21
N ASP A 97 4.26 -12.23 23.33
CA ASP A 97 5.67 -12.31 23.67
C ASP A 97 6.23 -13.50 22.89
N ASP A 98 6.93 -13.23 21.81
CA ASP A 98 7.59 -14.23 20.96
C ASP A 98 8.92 -14.70 21.54
N VAL A 99 9.37 -14.06 22.63
CA VAL A 99 10.53 -14.49 23.40
C VAL A 99 10.15 -15.74 24.20
N PRO A 100 10.80 -16.89 23.96
CA PRO A 100 10.52 -18.09 24.74
C PRO A 100 10.77 -17.84 26.23
N SER A 101 9.92 -18.43 27.09
CA SER A 101 9.97 -18.22 28.54
C SER A 101 11.29 -18.63 29.20
N TRP A 102 12.12 -19.41 28.52
CA TRP A 102 13.45 -19.84 28.98
C TRP A 102 14.56 -18.84 28.65
N VAL A 103 14.31 -17.83 27.82
CA VAL A 103 15.27 -16.76 27.54
C VAL A 103 15.23 -15.75 28.69
N MET A 104 16.32 -15.64 29.43
CA MET A 104 16.50 -14.59 30.42
C MET A 104 16.66 -13.25 29.71
N ARG A 105 15.64 -12.39 29.78
CA ARG A 105 15.76 -11.00 29.33
C ARG A 105 16.61 -10.21 30.31
N GLU A 106 17.55 -9.43 29.78
CA GLU A 106 18.29 -8.43 30.54
C GLU A 106 17.42 -7.20 30.87
N ASP A 107 16.39 -6.94 30.04
CA ASP A 107 15.43 -5.88 30.29
C ASP A 107 14.42 -6.26 31.38
N SER A 108 13.85 -5.22 31.99
CA SER A 108 12.79 -5.38 33.00
C SER A 108 11.40 -5.43 32.38
N ILE A 109 11.27 -5.59 31.06
CA ILE A 109 9.98 -5.49 30.37
C ILE A 109 9.30 -6.86 30.39
N VAL A 110 8.09 -6.90 30.95
CA VAL A 110 7.29 -8.13 31.08
C VAL A 110 6.03 -8.12 30.21
N GLY A 111 5.81 -7.05 29.44
CA GLY A 111 4.73 -6.98 28.47
C GLY A 111 4.76 -5.72 27.62
N LYS A 112 4.22 -5.82 26.41
CA LYS A 112 4.00 -4.71 25.49
C LYS A 112 2.53 -4.69 25.06
N MET A 113 1.96 -3.50 24.93
CA MET A 113 0.62 -3.31 24.35
C MET A 113 0.58 -2.04 23.52
N ILE A 114 -0.42 -1.95 22.66
CA ILE A 114 -0.75 -0.73 21.94
C ILE A 114 -2.21 -0.37 22.17
N GLN A 115 -2.50 0.93 22.22
CA GLN A 115 -3.85 1.46 22.18
C GLN A 115 -3.98 2.25 20.88
N ILE A 116 -4.98 1.90 20.07
CA ILE A 116 -5.25 2.57 18.79
C ILE A 116 -6.57 3.33 18.93
N ASN A 117 -6.56 4.60 18.59
CA ASN A 117 -7.76 5.44 18.44
C ASN A 117 -7.80 6.05 17.03
N SER A 118 -8.77 6.92 16.75
CA SER A 118 -8.94 7.51 15.41
C SER A 118 -7.78 8.39 14.93
N ASN A 119 -6.91 8.84 15.85
CA ASN A 119 -5.90 9.87 15.58
C ASN A 119 -4.47 9.34 15.75
N GLU A 120 -4.25 8.45 16.71
CA GLU A 120 -2.91 7.98 17.08
C GLU A 120 -2.89 6.55 17.61
N ILE A 121 -1.67 6.02 17.67
CA ILE A 121 -1.30 4.74 18.23
C ILE A 121 -0.38 4.99 19.41
N GLN A 122 -0.74 4.52 20.59
CA GLN A 122 0.00 4.70 21.81
C GLN A 122 0.66 3.38 22.21
N PHE A 123 1.98 3.36 22.37
CA PHE A 123 2.76 2.19 22.73
C PHE A 123 3.06 2.19 24.22
N TYR A 124 2.78 1.07 24.88
CA TYR A 124 2.99 0.89 26.31
C TYR A 124 3.86 -0.31 26.62
N GLU A 125 4.60 -0.17 27.72
CA GLU A 125 5.40 -1.24 28.31
C GLU A 125 4.99 -1.46 29.77
N LEU A 126 4.99 -2.73 30.18
CA LEU A 126 4.83 -3.13 31.57
C LEU A 126 6.20 -3.52 32.12
N ILE A 127 6.66 -2.80 33.13
CA ILE A 127 7.92 -3.08 33.82
C ILE A 127 7.67 -4.11 34.92
N LYS A 128 8.63 -4.99 35.16
CA LYS A 128 8.61 -5.98 36.25
C LYS A 128 8.33 -5.29 37.58
N ASN A 129 7.39 -5.83 38.35
CA ASN A 129 6.90 -5.28 39.62
C ASN A 129 6.18 -3.93 39.53
N ALA A 130 6.02 -3.34 38.33
CA ALA A 130 5.19 -2.16 38.17
C ALA A 130 3.71 -2.53 38.27
N LYS A 131 2.92 -1.63 38.85
CA LYS A 131 1.48 -1.80 39.02
C LYS A 131 0.66 -1.30 37.81
N SER A 132 1.32 -0.63 36.87
CA SER A 132 0.66 0.01 35.73
C SER A 132 1.54 0.02 34.49
N TRP A 133 0.87 0.07 33.34
CA TRP A 133 1.50 0.29 32.03
C TRP A 133 2.07 1.71 31.93
N LYS A 134 3.26 1.82 31.35
CA LYS A 134 3.92 3.10 31.07
C LYS A 134 3.83 3.40 29.59
N LEU A 135 3.35 4.59 29.23
CA LEU A 135 3.40 5.08 27.85
C LEU A 135 4.86 5.32 27.45
N VAL A 136 5.27 4.71 26.34
CA VAL A 136 6.63 4.81 25.78
C VAL A 136 6.65 5.82 24.65
N LYS A 137 5.70 5.72 23.72
CA LYS A 137 5.68 6.54 22.51
C LYS A 137 4.25 6.67 21.96
N PRO A 138 3.81 7.86 21.55
CA PRO A 138 2.68 8.03 20.64
C PRO A 138 3.14 8.12 19.18
N GLU A 139 2.35 7.58 18.26
CA GLU A 139 2.51 7.70 16.82
C GLU A 139 1.23 8.24 16.18
N LYS A 140 1.33 9.27 15.36
CA LYS A 140 0.18 9.75 14.59
C LYS A 140 -0.16 8.74 13.50
N ILE A 141 -1.45 8.61 13.19
CA ILE A 141 -1.88 7.80 12.04
C ILE A 141 -1.61 8.58 10.76
N LEU A 142 -0.54 8.21 10.06
CA LEU A 142 -0.16 8.76 8.77
C LEU A 142 -0.07 7.62 7.76
N TYR A 143 -0.88 7.67 6.70
CA TYR A 143 -0.87 6.61 5.68
C TYR A 143 0.25 6.81 4.66
N SER A 144 0.75 5.69 4.13
CA SER A 144 1.68 5.70 2.99
C SER A 144 0.94 5.99 1.68
N ASP A 145 0.97 7.25 1.26
CA ASP A 145 0.40 7.69 -0.03
C ASP A 145 1.46 7.87 -1.13
N SER A 146 2.71 8.09 -0.76
CA SER A 146 3.77 8.61 -1.65
C SER A 146 4.48 7.56 -2.50
N LEU A 147 4.00 6.32 -2.54
CA LEU A 147 4.61 5.22 -3.27
C LEU A 147 3.71 4.91 -4.47
N SER A 148 4.09 5.52 -5.59
CA SER A 148 3.40 5.55 -6.88
C SER A 148 2.60 4.29 -7.23
N GLY A 149 1.28 4.44 -7.37
CA GLY A 149 0.41 3.45 -8.02
C GLY A 149 0.09 2.19 -7.19
N ASP A 150 0.37 2.22 -5.89
CA ASP A 150 0.12 1.06 -5.03
C ASP A 150 -1.23 1.13 -4.30
N SER A 151 -1.87 -0.02 -4.18
CA SER A 151 -3.19 -0.17 -3.57
C SER A 151 -3.17 -0.20 -2.06
N SER A 152 -1.98 -0.07 -1.47
CA SER A 152 -1.77 -0.15 -0.03
C SER A 152 -2.60 0.90 0.72
N TYR A 153 -3.71 0.44 1.31
CA TYR A 153 -4.57 1.25 2.17
C TYR A 153 -4.25 1.04 3.65
N SER A 154 -3.44 0.02 3.98
CA SER A 154 -3.21 -0.44 5.35
C SER A 154 -1.79 -0.21 5.88
N GLU A 155 -0.94 0.47 5.10
CA GLU A 155 0.38 0.88 5.55
C GLU A 155 0.36 2.24 6.25
N LEU A 156 0.92 2.27 7.46
CA LEU A 156 1.13 3.46 8.27
C LEU A 156 2.62 3.78 8.35
N ILE A 157 2.95 5.08 8.31
CA ILE A 157 4.30 5.61 8.44
C ILE A 157 4.48 6.13 9.86
N TYR A 158 5.46 5.60 10.57
CA TYR A 158 5.84 6.08 11.89
C TYR A 158 6.77 7.29 11.82
N SER A 159 6.90 8.00 12.93
CA SER A 159 7.78 9.17 13.10
C SER A 159 9.26 8.92 12.80
N ASN A 160 9.72 7.66 12.90
CA ASN A 160 11.07 7.24 12.53
C ASN A 160 11.19 6.76 11.08
N ASN A 161 10.19 7.05 10.23
CA ASN A 161 10.08 6.63 8.84
C ASN A 161 9.81 5.15 8.59
N GLU A 162 9.70 4.30 9.62
CA GLU A 162 9.28 2.92 9.42
C GLU A 162 7.87 2.84 8.83
N ILE A 163 7.67 1.95 7.87
CA ILE A 163 6.40 1.66 7.25
C ILE A 163 5.93 0.29 7.75
N TRP A 164 4.73 0.28 8.33
CA TRP A 164 4.12 -0.93 8.87
C TRP A 164 2.77 -1.17 8.22
N GLN A 165 2.59 -2.36 7.64
CA GLN A 165 1.30 -2.82 7.16
C GLN A 165 0.49 -3.46 8.29
N TYR A 166 -0.74 -3.00 8.45
CA TYR A 166 -1.69 -3.50 9.44
C TYR A 166 -2.69 -4.45 8.79
N SER A 167 -3.00 -5.54 9.48
CA SER A 167 -4.07 -6.47 9.09
C SER A 167 -4.64 -7.17 10.32
N ILE A 168 -5.92 -7.51 10.28
CA ILE A 168 -6.54 -8.39 11.28
C ILE A 168 -6.77 -9.73 10.61
N ASP A 169 -6.28 -10.81 11.22
CA ASP A 169 -6.58 -12.16 10.76
C ASP A 169 -8.04 -12.48 11.07
N GLU A 170 -8.82 -12.78 10.03
CA GLU A 170 -10.27 -13.00 10.14
C GLU A 170 -10.64 -14.22 10.99
N LYS A 171 -9.74 -15.21 11.12
CA LYS A 171 -10.00 -16.46 11.85
C LYS A 171 -9.74 -16.31 13.34
N THR A 172 -8.66 -15.61 13.69
CA THR A 172 -8.17 -15.48 15.07
C THR A 172 -8.54 -14.15 15.71
N GLY A 173 -8.86 -13.14 14.90
CA GLY A 173 -9.03 -11.75 15.34
C GLY A 173 -7.73 -11.09 15.77
N TYR A 174 -6.57 -11.69 15.47
CA TYR A 174 -5.27 -11.14 15.85
C TYR A 174 -4.87 -10.01 14.91
N LEU A 175 -4.33 -8.95 15.52
CA LEU A 175 -3.73 -7.86 14.80
C LEU A 175 -2.29 -8.22 14.43
N ASN A 176 -2.00 -8.25 13.14
CA ASN A 176 -0.68 -8.47 12.58
C ASN A 176 -0.13 -7.18 11.99
N LEU A 177 1.07 -6.81 12.43
CA LEU A 177 1.87 -5.73 11.88
C LEU A 177 3.04 -6.34 11.13
N THR A 178 3.19 -5.99 9.86
CA THR A 178 4.32 -6.41 9.03
C THR A 178 5.15 -5.19 8.67
N TYR A 179 6.44 -5.19 8.99
CA TYR A 179 7.36 -4.15 8.53
C TYR A 179 7.53 -4.28 7.02
N THR A 180 7.34 -3.19 6.29
CA THR A 180 7.40 -3.18 4.83
C THR A 180 8.50 -2.27 4.26
N GLY A 181 9.35 -1.70 5.12
CA GLY A 181 10.47 -0.85 4.72
C GLY A 181 10.42 0.51 5.40
N ASP A 182 11.33 1.39 5.01
CA ASP A 182 11.41 2.77 5.52
C ASP A 182 11.10 3.76 4.41
N LYS A 183 10.41 4.84 4.76
CA LYS A 183 10.23 5.99 3.88
C LYS A 183 11.56 6.69 3.64
N THR A 184 11.85 6.98 2.38
CA THR A 184 12.99 7.78 1.94
C THR A 184 12.51 9.04 1.21
N GLU A 185 13.42 9.94 0.84
CA GLU A 185 13.09 11.13 0.07
C GLU A 185 12.48 10.80 -1.31
N THR A 186 12.92 9.69 -1.91
CA THR A 186 12.54 9.28 -3.28
C THR A 186 11.54 8.13 -3.33
N GLY A 187 11.15 7.56 -2.18
CA GLY A 187 10.24 6.41 -2.15
C GLY A 187 10.34 5.61 -0.85
N ARG A 188 10.62 4.30 -0.97
CA ARG A 188 10.76 3.36 0.15
C ARG A 188 12.03 2.52 0.00
N THR A 189 12.55 1.99 1.11
CA THR A 189 13.57 0.95 1.07
C THR A 189 12.99 -0.40 0.65
N GLU A 190 13.82 -1.24 0.04
CA GLU A 190 13.49 -2.63 -0.27
C GLU A 190 13.85 -3.54 0.91
N ILE A 191 13.01 -4.54 1.17
CA ILE A 191 13.31 -5.59 2.15
C ILE A 191 14.04 -6.72 1.41
N ILE A 192 15.35 -6.83 1.66
CA ILE A 192 16.19 -7.83 1.00
C ILE A 192 16.11 -9.19 1.72
N CYS A 193 15.98 -9.20 3.04
CA CYS A 193 15.84 -10.43 3.81
C CYS A 193 15.15 -10.19 5.16
N GLY A 194 14.40 -11.20 5.62
CA GLY A 194 13.69 -11.18 6.89
C GLY A 194 12.42 -10.35 6.85
N THR A 195 11.30 -10.93 7.30
CA THR A 195 10.07 -10.19 7.53
C THR A 195 9.93 -9.98 9.03
N VAL A 196 9.99 -8.74 9.47
CA VAL A 196 9.72 -8.41 10.87
C VAL A 196 8.21 -8.31 11.03
N THR A 197 7.64 -9.19 11.86
CA THR A 197 6.21 -9.21 12.16
C THR A 197 5.98 -9.03 13.65
N LYS A 198 4.90 -8.35 14.02
CA LYS A 198 4.41 -8.28 15.40
C LYS A 198 2.96 -8.71 15.42
N THR A 199 2.61 -9.57 16.38
CA THR A 199 1.25 -10.08 16.54
C THR A 199 0.67 -9.60 17.86
N TYR A 200 -0.59 -9.21 17.86
CA TYR A 200 -1.30 -8.75 19.04
C TYR A 200 -2.69 -9.39 19.14
N PHE A 201 -3.18 -9.58 20.37
CA PHE A 201 -4.55 -9.97 20.64
C PHE A 201 -5.32 -8.82 21.31
N LYS A 202 -6.60 -8.69 20.97
CA LYS A 202 -7.46 -7.62 21.48
C LYS A 202 -7.74 -7.85 22.98
N LEU A 203 -7.58 -6.80 23.77
CA LEU A 203 -8.01 -6.78 25.16
C LEU A 203 -9.50 -6.38 25.20
N GLN A 204 -10.27 -7.06 26.07
CA GLN A 204 -11.69 -6.77 26.29
C GLN A 204 -11.90 -5.36 26.84
#